data_AF-A0A2E7BFS7-F1
#
_entry.id   AF-A0A2E7BFS7-F1
#
_cell.length_a   1.000
_cell.length_b   1.000
_cell.length_c   1.000
_cell.angle_alpha   90.00
_cell.angle_beta   90.00
_cell.angle_gamma   90.00
#
_symmetry.space_group_name_H-M   'P 1'
#
loop_
_entity.id
_entity.type
_entity.pdbx_description
1 polymer ?
#
loop_
_entity_poly.entity_id
_entity_poly.type
_entity_poly.pdbx_seq_one_letter_code
_entity_poly.pdbx_strand_id
1 'polypeptide(L)' 'MLWFCNRVERPLRFIGIHCNRDSDSYELLVLYPDGSEEAECFEDASSMVDAAKKLGKDLARLGWEPCPTASAVAPRES' A
#
# COMPACT_ATOMS: atom_id res chain seq x y z
N MET A 1 -2.25 -1.90 7.01
CA MET A 1 -2.28 -1.90 5.53
C MET A 1 -3.32 -0.90 5.04
N LEU A 2 -2.95 -0.05 4.08
CA LEU A 2 -3.82 0.88 3.36
C LEU A 2 -3.92 0.42 1.91
N TRP A 3 -5.12 0.44 1.33
CA TRP A 3 -5.33 0.01 -0.05
C TRP A 3 -5.71 1.19 -0.93
N PHE A 4 -5.25 1.13 -2.18
CA PHE A 4 -5.62 2.04 -3.26
C PHE A 4 -6.30 1.26 -4.37
N CYS A 5 -7.33 1.83 -4.96
CA CYS A 5 -8.11 1.20 -6.02
C CYS A 5 -8.06 2.08 -7.27
N ASN A 6 -7.69 1.49 -8.41
CA ASN A 6 -7.87 2.14 -9.70
C ASN A 6 -9.26 1.79 -10.23
N ARG A 7 -10.16 2.78 -10.20
CA ARG A 7 -11.54 2.63 -10.69
C ARG A 7 -11.70 2.97 -12.17
N VAL A 8 -10.69 3.61 -12.76
CA VAL A 8 -10.70 4.02 -14.17
C VAL A 8 -10.39 2.82 -15.07
N GLU A 9 -9.46 1.97 -14.65
CA GLU A 9 -9.10 0.75 -15.39
C GLU A 9 -10.03 -0.43 -15.02
N ARG A 10 -10.38 -1.26 -16.02
CA ARG A 10 -11.11 -2.52 -15.84
C ARG A 10 -10.21 -3.70 -16.28
N PRO A 11 -10.11 -4.78 -15.50
CA PRO A 11 -10.74 -5.02 -14.18
C PRO A 11 -10.20 -4.08 -13.09
N LEU A 12 -10.93 -3.97 -11.97
CA LEU A 12 -10.46 -3.16 -10.83
C LEU A 12 -9.10 -3.66 -10.36
N ARG A 13 -8.16 -2.73 -10.20
CA ARG A 13 -6.82 -3.01 -9.71
C ARG A 13 -6.64 -2.44 -8.31
N PHE A 14 -5.86 -3.13 -7.49
CA PHE A 14 -5.59 -2.74 -6.11
C PHE A 14 -4.09 -2.67 -5.88
N ILE A 15 -3.64 -1.61 -5.21
CA ILE A 15 -2.28 -1.48 -4.68
C ILE A 15 -2.38 -1.43 -3.16
N GLY A 16 -1.63 -2.28 -2.47
CA GLY A 16 -1.50 -2.29 -1.02
C GLY A 16 -0.26 -1.54 -0.58
N ILE A 17 -0.38 -0.72 0.45
CA ILE A 17 0.74 -0.09 1.14
C ILE A 17 0.72 -0.55 2.60
N HIS A 18 1.82 -1.11 3.07
CA HIS A 18 1.97 -1.58 4.43
C HIS A 18 3.24 -1.00 5.05
N CYS A 19 3.05 -0.16 6.07
CA CYS A 19 4.14 0.25 6.95
C CYS A 19 4.28 -0.80 8.05
N ASN A 20 5.40 -1.48 8.08
CA ASN A 20 5.74 -2.48 9.08
C ASN A 20 6.90 -1.98 9.95
N ARG A 21 6.96 -2.49 11.18
CA ARG A 21 8.10 -2.32 12.06
C ARG A 21 8.57 -3.71 12.46
N ASP A 22 9.73 -4.10 11.95
CA ASP A 22 10.44 -5.27 12.46
C ASP A 22 11.43 -4.82 13.55
N SER A 23 11.96 -5.76 14.34
CA SER A 23 12.53 -5.55 15.67
C SER A 23 13.55 -4.39 15.79
N ASP A 24 14.25 -4.05 14.70
CA ASP A 24 15.18 -2.92 14.62
C ASP A 24 15.08 -2.11 13.32
N SER A 25 14.05 -2.33 12.49
CA SER A 25 13.92 -1.67 11.18
C SER A 25 12.48 -1.25 10.87
N TYR A 26 12.34 -0.21 10.06
CA TYR A 26 11.06 0.24 9.53
C TYR A 26 10.99 -0.15 8.06
N GLU A 27 9.90 -0.75 7.63
CA GLU A 27 9.75 -1.25 6.27
C GLU A 27 8.46 -0.73 5.64
N LEU A 28 8.57 -0.19 4.43
CA LEU A 28 7.44 0.11 3.57
C LEU A 28 7.32 -1.00 2.51
N LEU A 29 6.29 -1.82 2.63
CA LEU A 29 5.93 -2.83 1.65
C LEU A 29 4.83 -2.30 0.72
N VAL A 30 5.01 -2.49 -0.58
CA VAL A 30 4.07 -2.17 -1.64
C VAL A 30 3.69 -3.47 -2.35
N LEU A 31 2.40 -3.80 -2.34
CA LEU A 31 1.84 -4.95 -3.05
C LEU A 31 1.12 -4.47 -4.31
N TYR A 32 1.59 -4.91 -5.46
CA TYR A 32 1.07 -4.51 -6.76
C TYR A 32 -0.07 -5.44 -7.25
N PRO A 33 -0.87 -5.01 -8.24
CA PRO A 33 -2.01 -5.78 -8.73
C PRO A 33 -1.63 -7.11 -9.40
N ASP A 34 -0.39 -7.25 -9.85
CA ASP A 34 0.17 -8.47 -10.43
C ASP A 34 0.66 -9.47 -9.38
N GLY A 35 0.56 -9.12 -8.10
CA GLY A 35 1.03 -9.93 -6.97
C GLY A 35 2.52 -9.75 -6.67
N SER A 36 3.21 -8.85 -7.37
CA SER A 36 4.58 -8.49 -7.02
C SER A 36 4.62 -7.62 -5.76
N GLU A 37 5.71 -7.75 -5.01
CA GLU A 37 5.94 -7.02 -3.78
C GLU A 37 7.27 -6.27 -3.89
N GLU A 38 7.26 -4.99 -3.48
CA GLU A 38 8.47 -4.19 -3.29
C GLU A 38 8.55 -3.73 -1.85
N ALA A 39 9.72 -3.89 -1.23
CA ALA A 39 9.97 -3.47 0.14
C ALA A 39 11.13 -2.47 0.18
N GLU A 40 10.94 -1.38 0.91
CA GLU A 40 11.99 -0.39 1.19
C GLU A 40 12.21 -0.30 2.71
N CYS A 41 13.47 -0.45 3.12
CA CYS A 41 13.88 -0.35 4.52
C CYS A 41 14.30 1.08 4.88
N PHE A 42 13.94 1.51 6.08
CA PHE A 42 14.22 2.82 6.64
C PHE A 42 14.82 2.67 8.04
N GLU A 43 15.74 3.58 8.37
CA GLU A 43 16.38 3.65 9.70
C GLU A 43 15.45 4.21 10.78
N ASP A 44 14.41 4.97 10.37
CA ASP A 44 13.48 5.60 11.30
C ASP A 44 12.03 5.60 10.78
N ALA A 45 11.09 5.66 11.74
CA ALA A 45 9.66 5.63 11.47
C ALA A 45 9.17 6.84 10.67
N SER A 46 9.78 8.01 10.86
CA SER A 46 9.32 9.25 10.22
C SER A 46 9.61 9.20 8.72
N SER A 47 10.80 8.75 8.35
CA SER A 47 11.22 8.56 6.96
C SER A 47 10.30 7.58 6.22
N MET A 48 10.00 6.42 6.83
CA MET A 48 9.04 5.45 6.27
C MET A 48 7.65 6.06 6.09
N VAL A 49 7.15 6.78 7.10
CA VAL A 49 5.81 7.39 7.06
C VAL A 49 5.74 8.50 6.00
N ASP A 50 6.79 9.31 5.84
CA ASP A 50 6.83 10.35 4.82
C ASP A 50 6.97 9.77 3.41
N ALA A 51 7.71 8.67 3.25
CA ALA A 51 7.74 7.89 2.00
C ALA A 51 6.35 7.33 1.66
N ALA A 52 5.66 6.72 2.63
CA ALA A 52 4.31 6.18 2.43
C ALA A 52 3.30 7.28 2.06
N LYS A 53 3.38 8.46 2.69
CA LYS A 53 2.54 9.62 2.35
C LYS A 53 2.85 10.13 0.94
N LYS A 54 4.12 10.19 0.55
CA LYS A 54 4.54 10.61 -0.80
C LYS A 54 3.99 9.64 -1.84
N LEU A 55 4.15 8.34 -1.62
CA LEU A 55 3.61 7.29 -2.48
C LEU A 55 2.08 7.40 -2.60
N GLY A 56 1.37 7.58 -1.49
CA GLY A 56 -0.09 7.79 -1.52
C GLY A 56 -0.53 9.02 -2.32
N LYS A 57 0.22 10.12 -2.26
CA LYS A 57 -0.03 11.33 -3.07
C LYS A 57 0.24 11.08 -4.56
N ASP A 58 1.30 10.36 -4.88
CA ASP A 58 1.65 10.04 -6.27
C ASP A 58 0.65 9.07 -6.89
N LEU A 59 0.17 8.07 -6.13
CA LEU A 59 -0.95 7.21 -6.51
C LEU A 59 -2.23 8.03 -6.75
N ALA A 60 -2.56 8.97 -5.86
CA ALA A 60 -3.72 9.85 -6.05
C ALA A 60 -3.64 10.68 -7.34
N ARG A 61 -2.45 11.19 -7.69
CA ARG A 61 -2.21 11.90 -8.96
C ARG A 61 -2.37 11.01 -10.18
N LEU A 62 -2.07 9.73 -10.06
CA LEU A 62 -2.27 8.71 -11.09
C LEU A 62 -3.72 8.20 -11.17
N GLY A 63 -4.65 8.80 -10.40
CA GLY A 63 -6.07 8.43 -10.41
C GLY A 63 -6.42 7.25 -9.53
N TRP A 64 -5.51 6.80 -8.66
CA TRP A 64 -5.80 5.79 -7.66
C TRP A 64 -6.45 6.43 -6.44
N GLU A 65 -7.52 5.82 -5.94
CA GLU A 65 -8.26 6.35 -4.80
C GLU A 65 -8.05 5.49 -3.57
N PRO A 66 -7.92 6.06 -2.36
CA PRO A 66 -7.86 5.28 -1.13
C PRO A 66 -9.14 4.47 -0.97
N CYS A 67 -8.99 3.17 -0.77
CA CYS A 67 -10.07 2.21 -0.63
C CYS A 67 -10.12 1.71 0.82
N PRO A 68 -10.96 2.30 1.68
CA PRO A 68 -11.08 1.86 3.07
C PRO A 68 -11.64 0.44 3.20
N THR A 69 -12.37 -0.05 2.20
CA THR A 69 -13.10 -1.32 2.24
C THR A 69 -12.19 -2.55 2.07
N ALA A 70 -10.98 -2.40 1.53
CA ALA A 70 -10.07 -3.54 1.35
C ALA A 70 -9.36 -3.98 2.65
N SER A 71 -9.55 -3.26 3.77
CA SER A 71 -9.27 -3.82 5.11
C SER A 71 -10.17 -5.02 5.47
N ALA A 72 -11.29 -5.23 4.76
CA ALA A 72 -12.23 -6.33 4.99
C ALA A 72 -12.10 -7.49 3.98
N VAL A 73 -11.13 -7.46 3.06
CA VAL A 73 -10.79 -8.61 2.21
C VAL A 73 -9.63 -9.38 2.85
N ALA A 74 -9.77 -9.68 4.14
CA ALA A 74 -9.27 -10.96 4.62
C ALA A 74 -10.06 -12.04 3.89
N PRO A 75 -9.47 -13.18 3.50
CA PRO A 75 -10.24 -14.27 2.92
C PRO A 75 -11.38 -14.59 3.90
N ARG A 76 -12.62 -14.55 3.43
CA ARG A 76 -13.69 -15.27 4.10
C ARG A 76 -13.34 -16.73 3.96
N GLU A 77 -12.63 -17.28 4.95
CA GLU A 77 -12.58 -18.72 5.18
C GLU A 77 -14.04 -19.17 5.29
N SER A 78 -14.46 -20.00 4.34
CA SER A 78 -15.78 -20.66 4.32
C SER A 78 -15.72 -21.95 5.13
#